data_AF-A0AAU9U9F4-F1
#
_entry.id   AF-A0AAU9U9F4-F1
#
_cell.length_a   1.000
_cell.length_b   1.000
_cell.length_c   1.000
_cell.angle_alpha   90.00
_cell.angle_beta   90.00
_cell.angle_gamma   90.00
#
_symmetry.space_group_name_H-M   'P 1'
#
loop_
_entity.id
_entity.type
_entity.pdbx_description
1 polymer ?
#
loop_
_entity_poly.entity_id
_entity_poly.type
_entity_poly.pdbx_seq_one_letter_code
_entity_poly.pdbx_strand_id
1 'polypeptide(L)'
;MEDILNKFTRFLYLKIYRMYPEYPLLYPTLFVIDMVGYSTLETRREVALAKYLIKVLRGELSSPAFLEELKLYTPHYSVERRWRPPLLALPPARTNLLRDATLTRTLRVLNAVAYHVDLFSCILDEFTRICYKL
;
A
#
# COMPACT_ATOMS: atom_id res chain seq x y z
N MET A 1 9.79 -19.00 -2.74
CA MET A 1 9.64 -17.77 -1.92
C MET A 1 8.82 -18.07 -0.65
N GLU A 2 7.73 -18.83 -0.76
CA GLU A 2 6.88 -19.21 0.38
C GLU A 2 7.62 -19.96 1.51
N ASP A 3 8.55 -20.87 1.20
CA ASP A 3 9.29 -21.61 2.23
C ASP A 3 10.13 -20.74 3.16
N ILE A 4 10.69 -19.65 2.62
CA ILE A 4 11.50 -18.70 3.39
C ILE A 4 10.58 -17.87 4.30
N LEU A 5 9.44 -17.40 3.77
CA LEU A 5 8.44 -16.68 4.54
C LEU A 5 7.87 -17.54 5.67
N ASN A 6 7.61 -18.82 5.41
CA ASN A 6 7.12 -19.79 6.39
C ASN A 6 8.15 -20.05 7.50
N LYS A 7 9.44 -20.18 7.18
CA LYS A 7 10.49 -20.31 8.20
C LYS A 7 10.61 -19.04 9.05
N PHE A 8 10.56 -17.87 8.42
CA PHE A 8 10.67 -16.59 9.11
C PHE A 8 9.47 -16.31 10.03
N THR A 9 8.24 -16.59 9.57
CA THR A 9 7.02 -16.43 10.37
C THR A 9 6.98 -17.37 11.55
N ARG A 10 7.39 -18.64 11.39
CA ARG A 10 7.56 -19.59 12.52
C ARG A 10 8.60 -19.10 13.53
N PHE A 11 9.72 -18.55 13.06
CA PHE A 11 10.72 -17.96 13.93
C PHE A 11 10.17 -16.77 14.73
N LEU A 12 9.41 -15.88 14.09
CA LEU A 12 8.78 -14.76 14.77
C LEU A 12 7.74 -15.23 15.80
N TYR A 13 6.93 -16.23 15.45
CA TYR A 13 5.97 -16.84 16.38
C TYR A 13 6.68 -17.41 17.62
N LEU A 14 7.75 -18.19 17.42
CA LEU A 14 8.57 -18.70 18.52
C LEU A 14 9.14 -17.57 19.38
N LYS A 15 9.59 -16.49 18.77
CA LYS A 15 10.16 -15.35 19.52
C LYS A 15 9.12 -14.63 20.38
N ILE A 16 7.90 -14.45 19.86
CA ILE A 16 6.81 -13.73 20.53
C ILE A 16 6.16 -14.61 21.60
N TYR A 17 5.74 -15.83 21.22
CA TYR A 17 4.93 -16.72 22.04
C TYR A 17 5.75 -17.77 22.81
N ARG A 18 7.07 -17.82 22.59
CA ARG A 18 8.00 -18.79 23.23
C ARG A 18 7.63 -20.26 23.02
N MET A 19 6.78 -20.53 22.03
CA MET A 19 6.29 -21.85 21.67
C MET A 19 6.48 -22.04 20.17
N TYR A 20 6.93 -23.22 19.75
CA TYR A 20 6.97 -23.54 18.33
C TYR A 20 5.55 -23.90 17.86
N PRO A 21 5.08 -23.43 16.69
CA PRO A 21 3.75 -23.78 16.22
C PRO A 21 3.69 -25.27 15.86
N GLU A 22 3.07 -26.07 16.73
CA GLU A 22 2.84 -27.51 16.56
C GLU A 22 1.49 -27.78 15.87
N TYR A 23 1.29 -28.99 15.35
CA TYR A 23 0.03 -29.36 14.68
C TYR A 23 -1.15 -29.21 15.66
N PRO A 24 -2.28 -28.57 15.28
CA PRO A 24 -2.72 -28.21 13.93
C PRO A 24 -2.36 -26.79 13.47
N LEU A 25 -1.62 -25.98 14.26
CA LEU A 25 -1.23 -24.60 13.90
C LEU A 25 -0.29 -24.51 12.68
N LEU A 26 0.18 -25.65 12.19
CA LEU A 26 0.92 -25.78 10.93
C LEU A 26 0.08 -25.40 9.69
N TYR A 27 -1.26 -25.47 9.78
CA TYR A 27 -2.19 -25.07 8.74
C TYR A 27 -3.45 -24.45 9.35
N PRO A 28 -3.81 -23.18 9.03
CA PRO A 28 -3.33 -22.40 7.88
C PRO A 28 -2.19 -21.46 8.26
N THR A 29 -1.18 -21.33 7.39
CA THR A 29 -0.11 -20.31 7.47
C THR A 29 -0.63 -18.90 7.70
N LEU A 30 -1.82 -18.58 7.19
CA LEU A 30 -2.52 -17.32 7.43
C LEU A 30 -2.75 -17.05 8.92
N PHE A 31 -3.12 -18.06 9.71
CA PHE A 31 -3.33 -17.89 11.16
C PHE A 31 -2.05 -17.45 11.87
N VAL A 32 -0.92 -18.09 11.56
CA VAL A 32 0.38 -17.73 12.16
C VAL A 32 0.84 -16.35 11.66
N ILE A 33 0.63 -16.05 10.38
CA ILE A 33 0.92 -14.74 9.78
C ILE A 33 0.13 -13.63 10.48
N ASP A 34 -1.15 -13.84 10.74
CA ASP A 34 -2.02 -12.90 11.44
C ASP A 34 -1.68 -12.80 12.93
N MET A 35 -1.36 -13.91 13.60
CA MET A 35 -0.89 -13.94 14.99
C MET A 35 0.42 -13.18 15.20
N VAL A 36 1.31 -13.19 14.20
CA VAL A 36 2.53 -12.39 14.18
C VAL A 36 2.23 -10.93 13.78
N GLY A 37 1.04 -10.65 13.25
CA GLY A 37 0.61 -9.33 12.80
C GLY A 37 1.20 -8.92 11.45
N TYR A 38 1.64 -9.86 10.62
CA TYR A 38 2.31 -9.54 9.35
C TYR A 38 1.37 -8.85 8.35
N SER A 39 0.09 -9.25 8.30
CA SER A 39 -0.96 -8.58 7.52
C SER A 39 -1.15 -7.11 7.97
N THR A 40 -1.11 -6.87 9.28
CA THR A 40 -1.13 -5.51 9.84
C THR A 40 0.15 -4.71 9.54
N LEU A 41 1.29 -5.40 9.36
CA LEU A 41 2.55 -4.77 9.03
C LEU A 41 2.60 -4.33 7.56
N GLU A 42 2.08 -5.16 6.65
CA GLU A 42 1.97 -4.83 5.23
C GLU A 42 1.08 -3.59 5.03
N THR A 43 -0.11 -3.59 5.64
CA THR A 43 -1.02 -2.42 5.61
C THR A 43 -0.38 -1.17 6.22
N ARG A 44 0.28 -1.27 7.38
CA ARG A 44 1.02 -0.14 7.97
C ARG A 44 2.13 0.39 7.05
N ARG A 45 2.83 -0.50 6.34
CA ARG A 45 3.86 -0.13 5.38
C ARG A 45 3.27 0.62 4.19
N GLU A 46 2.15 0.13 3.65
CA GLU A 46 1.44 0.80 2.56
C GLU A 46 0.93 2.18 2.98
N VAL A 47 0.30 2.29 4.16
CA VAL A 47 -0.15 3.56 4.72
C VAL A 47 1.02 4.52 4.95
N ALA A 48 2.15 4.04 5.47
CA ALA A 48 3.34 4.86 5.69
C ALA A 48 3.92 5.40 4.37
N LEU A 49 3.98 4.56 3.34
CA LEU A 49 4.44 4.98 2.01
C LEU A 49 3.45 5.95 1.34
N ALA A 50 2.14 5.72 1.50
CA ALA A 50 1.11 6.61 0.96
C ALA A 50 1.17 8.00 1.64
N LYS A 51 1.38 8.05 2.97
CA LYS A 51 1.66 9.30 3.69
C LYS A 51 2.89 10.01 3.14
N TYR A 52 3.99 9.28 2.93
CA TYR A 52 5.22 9.85 2.42
C TYR A 52 4.99 10.49 1.05
N LEU A 53 4.33 9.77 0.13
CA LEU A 53 4.02 10.29 -1.21
C LEU A 53 3.10 11.51 -1.16
N ILE A 54 2.11 11.56 -0.28
CA ILE A 54 1.28 12.75 -0.11
C ILE A 54 2.08 13.94 0.37
N LYS A 55 2.98 13.75 1.34
CA LYS A 55 3.86 14.83 1.81
C LYS A 55 4.75 15.36 0.69
N VAL A 56 5.25 14.46 -0.17
CA VAL A 56 6.00 14.85 -1.37
C VAL A 56 5.11 15.63 -2.35
N LEU A 57 3.90 15.15 -2.63
CA LEU A 57 2.94 15.83 -3.53
C LEU A 57 2.50 17.21 -3.01
N ARG A 58 2.41 17.38 -1.69
CA ARG A 58 2.09 18.66 -1.04
C ARG A 58 3.29 19.61 -0.94
N GLY A 59 4.49 19.14 -1.30
CA GLY A 59 5.72 19.91 -1.14
C GLY A 59 6.20 20.03 0.31
N GLU A 60 5.66 19.25 1.25
CA GLU A 60 6.17 19.16 2.63
C GLU A 60 7.53 18.46 2.69
N LEU A 61 7.79 17.56 1.74
CA LEU A 61 9.06 16.84 1.58
C LEU A 61 9.60 17.06 0.16
N SER A 62 10.88 17.42 0.06
CA SER A 62 11.55 17.58 -1.23
C SER A 62 12.23 16.29 -1.66
N SER A 63 11.74 15.71 -2.76
CA SER A 63 12.39 14.59 -3.43
C SER A 63 12.14 14.68 -4.94
N PRO A 64 13.03 15.34 -5.70
CA PRO A 64 12.80 15.63 -7.12
C PRO A 64 12.68 14.35 -7.96
N ALA A 65 13.49 13.32 -7.68
CA ALA A 65 13.45 12.06 -8.40
C ALA A 65 12.07 11.37 -8.36
N PHE A 66 11.40 11.38 -7.20
CA PHE A 66 10.05 10.80 -7.09
C PHE A 66 9.00 11.68 -7.77
N LEU A 67 9.14 13.01 -7.71
CA LEU A 67 8.22 13.91 -8.38
C LEU A 67 8.27 13.79 -9.90
N GLU A 68 9.45 13.54 -10.48
CA GLU A 68 9.61 13.29 -11.93
C GLU A 68 8.90 12.01 -12.38
N GLU A 69 8.86 10.99 -11.53
CA GLU A 69 8.16 9.73 -11.82
C GLU A 69 6.64 9.83 -11.62
N LEU A 70 6.18 10.70 -10.71
CA LEU A 70 4.77 10.88 -10.39
C LEU A 70 4.06 11.71 -11.47
N LYS A 71 3.25 11.04 -12.28
CA LYS A 71 2.47 11.69 -13.34
C LYS A 71 1.02 11.88 -12.90
N LEU A 72 0.49 13.09 -13.05
CA LEU A 72 -0.93 13.38 -12.86
C LEU A 72 -1.70 13.11 -14.17
N TYR A 73 -2.91 12.57 -14.05
CA TYR A 73 -3.80 12.46 -15.21
C TYR A 73 -4.63 13.73 -15.33
N THR A 74 -4.44 14.46 -16.43
CA THR A 74 -5.27 15.62 -16.74
C THR A 74 -6.42 15.17 -17.64
N PRO A 75 -7.69 15.30 -17.21
CA PRO A 75 -8.82 14.93 -18.05
C PRO A 75 -8.83 15.79 -19.31
N HIS A 76 -8.93 15.14 -20.46
CA HIS A 76 -9.13 15.83 -21.72
C HIS A 76 -10.60 16.27 -21.84
N TYR A 77 -10.88 17.36 -22.55
CA TYR A 77 -12.20 17.99 -22.67
C TYR A 77 -13.34 17.07 -23.16
N SER A 78 -13.00 15.88 -23.65
CA SER A 78 -13.90 14.85 -24.18
C SER A 78 -14.23 13.71 -23.21
N VAL A 79 -13.75 13.74 -21.96
CA VAL A 79 -14.13 12.71 -20.99
C VAL A 79 -15.54 13.03 -20.47
N GLU A 80 -16.53 12.58 -21.22
CA GLU A 80 -17.95 12.61 -20.85
C GLU A 80 -18.15 12.03 -19.45
N ARG A 81 -19.15 12.57 -18.73
CA ARG A 81 -19.51 12.36 -17.32
C ARG A 81 -19.50 10.90 -16.78
N ARG A 82 -19.33 9.89 -17.62
CA ARG A 82 -19.30 8.46 -17.28
C ARG A 82 -17.90 7.91 -16.97
N TRP A 83 -16.82 8.56 -17.38
CA TRP A 83 -15.45 8.11 -17.07
C TRP A 83 -14.74 9.18 -16.23
N ARG A 84 -14.32 8.84 -15.01
CA ARG A 84 -13.39 9.67 -14.24
C ARG A 84 -12.06 8.96 -14.24
N PRO A 85 -11.05 9.46 -14.96
CA PRO A 85 -9.74 8.84 -14.93
C PRO A 85 -9.15 8.95 -13.51
N PRO A 86 -8.29 8.00 -13.11
CA PRO A 86 -7.61 8.09 -11.81
C PRO A 86 -6.76 9.35 -11.75
N LEU A 87 -6.64 9.96 -10.56
CA LEU A 87 -5.87 11.19 -10.35
C LEU A 87 -4.38 11.04 -10.74
N LEU A 88 -3.78 9.94 -10.33
CA LEU A 88 -2.38 9.60 -10.58
C LEU A 88 -2.29 8.55 -11.69
N ALA A 89 -1.42 8.78 -12.66
CA ALA A 89 -1.15 7.82 -13.71
C ALA A 89 -0.33 6.64 -13.14
N LEU A 90 -0.87 5.45 -13.30
CA LEU A 90 -0.19 4.20 -12.93
C LEU A 90 0.78 3.82 -14.06
N PRO A 91 2.03 3.46 -13.77
CA PRO A 91 2.92 2.97 -14.80
C PRO A 91 2.40 1.62 -15.33
N PRO A 92 2.55 1.37 -16.65
CA PRO A 92 2.07 0.13 -17.26
C PRO A 92 2.87 -1.07 -16.73
N ALA A 93 2.23 -1.89 -15.90
CA ALA A 93 2.86 -3.06 -15.32
C ALA A 93 2.64 -4.31 -16.18
N ARG A 94 3.57 -4.59 -17.09
CA ARG A 94 3.54 -5.81 -17.94
C ARG A 94 4.00 -7.07 -17.20
N THR A 95 4.76 -6.91 -16.11
CA THR A 95 5.29 -8.01 -15.30
C THR A 95 4.72 -7.96 -13.88
N ASN A 96 4.67 -9.11 -13.21
CA ASN A 96 4.22 -9.20 -11.81
C ASN A 96 5.10 -8.33 -10.89
N LEU A 97 6.41 -8.26 -11.16
CA LEU A 97 7.33 -7.41 -10.39
C LEU A 97 6.94 -5.93 -10.42
N LEU A 98 6.58 -5.39 -11.59
CA LEU A 98 6.10 -4.00 -11.68
C LEU A 98 4.68 -3.85 -11.14
N ARG A 99 3.85 -4.88 -11.28
CA ARG A 99 2.47 -4.88 -10.79
C ARG A 99 2.39 -4.80 -9.27
N ASP A 100 3.35 -5.45 -8.62
CA ASP A 100 3.45 -5.62 -7.16
C ASP A 100 4.57 -4.76 -6.55
N ALA A 101 5.21 -3.90 -7.35
CA ALA A 101 6.17 -2.93 -6.87
C ALA A 101 5.51 -2.01 -5.83
N THR A 102 6.30 -1.56 -4.86
CA THR A 102 5.80 -0.72 -3.77
C THR A 102 5.15 0.55 -4.28
N LEU A 103 5.77 1.22 -5.26
CA LEU A 103 5.29 2.47 -5.85
C LEU A 103 3.96 2.27 -6.59
N THR A 104 3.81 1.20 -7.37
CA THR A 104 2.55 0.93 -8.09
C THR A 104 1.41 0.60 -7.13
N ARG A 105 1.69 -0.17 -6.07
CA ARG A 105 0.71 -0.47 -5.02
C ARG A 105 0.25 0.81 -4.31
N THR A 106 1.18 1.67 -3.88
CA THR A 106 0.80 2.93 -3.24
C THR A 106 0.04 3.88 -4.18
N LEU A 107 0.41 3.97 -5.46
CA LEU A 107 -0.35 4.77 -6.43
C LEU A 107 -1.79 4.28 -6.58
N ARG A 108 -2.02 2.96 -6.55
CA ARG A 108 -3.39 2.40 -6.57
C ARG A 108 -4.16 2.80 -5.32
N VAL A 109 -3.54 2.70 -4.14
CA VAL A 109 -4.15 3.11 -2.87
C VAL A 109 -4.49 4.60 -2.90
N LEU A 110 -3.56 5.45 -3.33
CA LEU A 110 -3.80 6.90 -3.44
C LEU A 110 -4.94 7.23 -4.40
N ASN A 111 -4.99 6.56 -5.55
CA ASN A 111 -6.11 6.72 -6.49
C ASN A 111 -7.44 6.26 -5.89
N ALA A 112 -7.46 5.16 -5.13
CA ALA A 112 -8.66 4.71 -4.42
C ALA A 112 -9.12 5.75 -3.38
N VAL A 113 -8.19 6.30 -2.59
CA VAL A 113 -8.49 7.36 -1.62
C VAL A 113 -8.97 8.65 -2.31
N ALA A 114 -8.40 8.99 -3.46
CA ALA A 114 -8.76 10.19 -4.22
C ALA A 114 -10.22 10.20 -4.71
N TYR A 115 -10.87 9.04 -4.79
CA TYR A 115 -12.32 8.98 -5.06
C TYR A 115 -13.18 9.42 -3.87
N HIS A 116 -12.65 9.32 -2.66
CA HIS A 116 -13.37 9.60 -1.42
C HIS A 116 -13.04 10.97 -0.85
N VAL A 117 -11.78 11.42 -1.00
CA VAL A 117 -11.27 12.65 -0.39
C VAL A 117 -10.28 13.35 -1.30
N ASP A 118 -10.26 14.68 -1.24
CA ASP A 118 -9.25 15.49 -1.93
C ASP A 118 -7.88 15.37 -1.25
N LEU A 119 -6.92 14.76 -1.94
CA LEU A 119 -5.58 14.50 -1.42
C LEU A 119 -4.77 15.77 -1.12
N PHE A 120 -5.09 16.90 -1.75
CA PHE A 120 -4.32 18.14 -1.58
C PHE A 120 -4.81 18.99 -0.41
N SER A 121 -6.10 18.91 -0.07
CA SER A 121 -6.71 19.72 0.98
C SER A 121 -7.00 18.95 2.28
N CYS A 122 -6.98 17.62 2.28
CA CYS A 122 -7.39 16.84 3.46
C CYS A 122 -6.40 16.85 4.63
N ILE A 123 -6.93 16.64 5.84
CA ILE A 123 -6.12 16.50 7.07
C ILE A 123 -5.46 15.11 7.06
N LEU A 124 -4.19 15.02 7.47
CA LEU A 124 -3.43 13.75 7.46
C LEU A 124 -4.09 12.64 8.30
N ASP A 125 -4.78 12.97 9.39
CA ASP A 125 -5.51 12.00 10.22
C ASP A 125 -6.74 11.42 9.49
N GLU A 126 -7.46 12.26 8.75
CA GLU A 126 -8.59 11.85 7.91
C GLU A 126 -8.11 10.93 6.80
N PHE A 127 -7.02 11.31 6.12
CA PHE A 127 -6.37 10.48 5.11
C PHE A 127 -6.03 9.09 5.67
N THR A 128 -5.42 9.02 6.85
CA THR A 128 -5.05 7.72 7.44
C THR A 128 -6.22 6.83 7.76
N ARG A 129 -7.30 7.41 8.28
CA ARG A 129 -8.50 6.65 8.64
C ARG A 129 -9.13 6.03 7.41
N ILE A 130 -9.07 6.72 6.27
CA ILE A 130 -9.58 6.19 5.00
C ILE A 130 -8.65 5.13 4.45
N CYS A 131 -7.33 5.31 4.50
CA CYS A 131 -6.40 4.29 4.03
C CYS A 131 -6.51 2.97 4.80
N TYR A 132 -6.79 3.00 6.12
CA TYR A 132 -7.00 1.77 6.90
C TYR A 132 -8.35 1.09 6.62
N LYS A 133 -9.28 1.73 5.91
CA LYS A 133 -10.59 1.19 5.56
C LYS A 133 -10.67 0.60 4.15
N LEU A 134 -9.66 0.85 3.32
CA LEU A 134 -9.50 0.30 1.97
C LEU A 134 -8.84 -1.08 2.04
#